data_AF-A0A7X5L9E9-F1
#
_entry.id   AF-A0A7X5L9E9-F1
#
_cell.length_a   1.000
_cell.length_b   1.000
_cell.length_c   1.000
_cell.angle_alpha   90.00
_cell.angle_beta   90.00
_cell.angle_gamma   90.00
#
_symmetry.space_group_name_H-M   'P 1'
#
loop_
_entity.id
_entity.type
_entity.pdbx_description
1 polymer ?
#
loop_
_entity_poly.entity_id
_entity_poly.type
_entity_poly.pdbx_seq_one_letter_code
_entity_poly.pdbx_strand_id
1 'polypeptide(L)'
;LCSYMVRSQKGIEMLVNLINVAYCAMKILPYQEKEFSKYRGESVQEFRFILSMQIRQQIFYANLLRNIETGIKSNTFIKVLKRLVKQQCGCFYKL
;
A
#
# COMPACT_ATOMS: atom_id res chain seq x y z
N LEU A 1 -38.83 -5.02 14.47
CA LEU A 1 -37.92 -4.71 15.60
C LEU A 1 -36.50 -5.08 15.17
N CYS A 2 -35.54 -4.15 15.25
CA CYS A 2 -34.11 -4.50 15.11
C CYS A 2 -33.66 -5.25 16.36
N SER A 3 -33.17 -6.48 16.20
CA SER A 3 -32.56 -7.25 17.28
C SER A 3 -31.20 -6.66 17.63
N TYR A 4 -31.07 -6.16 18.86
CA TYR A 4 -29.78 -5.69 19.39
C TYR A 4 -28.83 -6.88 19.54
N MET A 5 -27.71 -6.85 18.82
CA MET A 5 -26.72 -7.91 18.87
C MET A 5 -25.83 -7.71 20.12
N VAL A 6 -26.19 -8.39 21.21
CA VAL A 6 -25.40 -8.37 22.45
C VAL A 6 -24.02 -8.98 22.18
N ARG A 7 -22.95 -8.20 22.38
CA ARG A 7 -21.58 -8.70 22.28
C ARG A 7 -21.26 -9.52 23.53
N SER A 8 -20.57 -10.64 23.37
CA SER A 8 -20.09 -11.41 24.52
C SER A 8 -19.07 -10.60 25.31
N GLN A 9 -19.03 -10.79 26.63
CA GLN A 9 -18.03 -10.16 27.50
C GLN A 9 -16.61 -10.40 26.97
N LYS A 10 -16.31 -11.64 26.57
CA LYS A 10 -15.02 -12.03 25.96
C LYS A 10 -14.71 -11.23 24.69
N GLY A 11 -15.70 -10.99 23.84
CA GLY A 11 -15.52 -10.19 22.63
C GLY A 11 -15.20 -8.72 22.91
N ILE A 12 -15.85 -8.14 23.92
CA ILE A 12 -15.58 -6.77 24.38
C ILE A 12 -14.17 -6.68 24.94
N GLU A 13 -13.79 -7.63 25.80
CA GLU A 13 -12.46 -7.69 26.41
C GLU A 13 -11.35 -7.80 25.34
N MET A 14 -11.51 -8.70 24.37
CA MET A 14 -10.57 -8.83 23.26
C MET A 14 -10.43 -7.53 22.45
N LEU A 15 -11.55 -6.84 22.19
CA LEU A 15 -11.52 -5.57 21.46
C LEU A 15 -10.77 -4.49 22.24
N VAL A 16 -11.04 -4.35 23.54
CA VAL A 16 -10.35 -3.38 24.41
C VAL A 16 -8.86 -3.69 24.48
N ASN A 17 -8.48 -4.96 24.65
CA ASN A 17 -7.08 -5.39 24.68
C ASN A 17 -6.37 -5.09 23.36
N LEU A 18 -7.01 -5.34 22.22
CA LEU A 18 -6.46 -5.03 20.91
C LEU A 18 -6.24 -3.52 20.73
N ILE A 19 -7.21 -2.70 21.12
CA ILE A 19 -7.10 -1.24 21.04
C ILE A 19 -5.93 -0.74 21.90
N ASN A 20 -5.79 -1.26 23.12
CA ASN A 20 -4.70 -0.87 24.01
C ASN A 20 -3.32 -1.25 23.44
N VAL A 21 -3.17 -2.48 22.93
CA VAL A 21 -1.91 -2.91 22.30
C VAL A 21 -1.59 -2.05 21.07
N ALA A 22 -2.57 -1.77 20.22
CA ALA A 22 -2.39 -0.92 19.04
C ALA A 22 -1.98 0.52 19.42
N TYR A 23 -2.61 1.08 20.45
CA TYR A 23 -2.28 2.40 20.98
C TYR A 23 -0.85 2.46 21.54
N CYS A 24 -0.48 1.47 22.37
CA CYS A 24 0.87 1.36 22.92
C CYS A 24 1.93 1.21 21.81
N ALA A 25 1.67 0.37 20.81
CA ALA A 25 2.56 0.22 19.66
C ALA A 25 2.75 1.54 18.91
N MET A 26 1.68 2.30 18.66
CA MET A 26 1.77 3.62 18.03
C MET A 26 2.54 4.64 18.87
N LYS A 27 2.44 4.59 20.20
CA LYS A 27 3.23 5.47 21.09
C LYS A 27 4.71 5.13 21.08
N ILE A 28 5.07 3.86 21.04
CA ILE A 28 6.47 3.41 21.12
C ILE A 28 7.19 3.57 19.77
N LEU A 29 6.48 3.41 18.65
CA LEU A 29 7.07 3.39 17.31
C LEU A 29 7.96 4.62 16.98
N PRO A 30 7.60 5.87 17.29
CA PRO A 30 8.46 7.05 17.11
C PRO A 30 9.79 7.04 17.88
N TYR A 31 9.89 6.21 18.93
CA TYR A 31 11.10 6.07 19.73
C TYR A 31 12.03 4.99 19.19
N GLN A 32 11.47 3.96 18.53
CA GLN A 32 12.24 2.86 17.95
C GLN A 32 12.87 3.26 16.60
N GLU A 33 12.11 3.95 15.75
CA GLU A 33 12.54 4.27 14.39
C GLU A 33 12.98 5.72 14.25
N LYS A 34 14.17 5.93 13.68
CA LYS A 34 14.72 7.28 13.47
C LYS A 34 13.85 8.11 12.51
N GLU A 35 13.27 7.48 11.49
CA GLU A 35 12.40 8.14 10.51
C GLU A 35 11.16 8.77 11.17
N PHE A 36 10.69 8.19 12.27
CA PHE A 36 9.52 8.66 13.02
C PHE A 36 9.86 9.51 14.24
N SER A 37 11.14 9.78 14.50
CA SER A 37 11.59 10.52 15.70
C SER A 37 10.96 11.90 15.86
N LYS A 38 10.63 12.57 14.76
CA LYS A 38 9.92 13.86 14.76
C LYS A 38 8.49 13.80 15.31
N TYR A 39 7.89 12.61 15.41
CA TYR A 39 6.51 12.42 15.90
C TYR A 39 6.42 12.04 17.38
N ARG A 40 7.53 12.04 18.13
CA ARG A 40 7.55 11.64 19.57
C ARG A 40 6.67 12.50 20.47
N GLY A 41 6.51 13.79 20.13
CA GLY A 41 5.66 14.74 20.85
C GLY A 41 4.22 14.81 20.34
N GLU A 42 3.92 14.15 19.22
CA GLU A 42 2.62 14.24 18.56
C GLU A 42 1.56 13.37 19.23
N SER A 43 0.30 13.69 18.94
CA SER A 43 -0.82 12.82 19.32
C SER A 43 -0.76 11.49 18.57
N VAL A 44 -1.25 10.42 19.19
CA VAL A 44 -1.28 9.08 18.56
C VAL A 44 -2.20 9.08 17.33
N GLN A 45 -3.27 9.86 17.39
CA GLN A 45 -4.23 10.00 16.30
C GLN A 45 -3.60 10.67 15.08
N GLU A 46 -2.82 11.73 15.31
CA GLU A 46 -2.12 12.45 14.25
C GLU A 46 -1.01 11.60 13.64
N PHE A 47 -0.20 10.96 14.47
CA PHE A 47 0.81 10.01 13.99
C PHE A 47 0.18 8.87 13.19
N ARG A 48 -0.94 8.29 13.67
CA ARG A 48 -1.71 7.28 12.94
C ARG A 48 -2.18 7.79 11.58
N PHE A 49 -2.69 9.02 11.51
CA PHE A 49 -3.15 9.61 10.26
C PHE A 49 -2.01 9.73 9.25
N ILE A 50 -0.87 10.31 9.66
CA ILE A 50 0.31 10.48 8.81
C ILE A 50 0.85 9.13 8.34
N LEU A 51 1.03 8.17 9.27
CA LEU A 51 1.49 6.83 8.93
C LEU A 51 0.55 6.16 7.92
N SER A 52 -0.76 6.34 8.08
CA SER A 52 -1.74 5.79 7.14
C SER A 52 -1.63 6.40 5.74
N MET A 53 -1.31 7.71 5.64
CA MET A 53 -1.06 8.35 4.35
C MET A 53 0.19 7.78 3.68
N GLN A 54 1.28 7.62 4.42
CA GLN A 54 2.52 7.06 3.90
C GLN A 54 2.32 5.63 3.39
N ILE A 55 1.61 4.78 4.15
CA ILE A 55 1.28 3.41 3.73
C ILE A 55 0.46 3.42 2.43
N ARG A 56 -0.57 4.27 2.33
CA ARG A 56 -1.39 4.37 1.11
C ARG A 56 -0.56 4.81 -0.09
N GLN A 57 0.35 5.77 0.08
CA GLN A 57 1.26 6.20 -0.98
C GLN A 57 2.18 5.07 -1.44
N GLN A 58 2.78 4.32 -0.51
CA GLN A 58 3.65 3.19 -0.84
C GLN A 58 2.90 2.09 -1.59
N ILE A 59 1.68 1.75 -1.16
CA ILE A 59 0.82 0.78 -1.85
C ILE A 59 0.47 1.27 -3.26
N PHE A 60 0.17 2.56 -3.42
CA PHE A 60 -0.10 3.15 -4.73
C PHE A 60 1.10 3.01 -5.67
N TYR A 61 2.31 3.39 -5.22
CA TYR A 61 3.51 3.27 -6.03
C TYR A 61 3.84 1.82 -6.37
N ALA A 62 3.73 0.89 -5.42
CA ALA A 62 3.94 -0.53 -5.66
C ALA A 62 2.96 -1.09 -6.70
N ASN A 63 1.69 -0.71 -6.62
CA ASN A 63 0.67 -1.11 -7.59
C ASN A 63 0.94 -0.49 -8.98
N LEU A 64 1.32 0.78 -9.05
CA LEU A 64 1.67 1.44 -10.30
C LEU A 64 2.85 0.76 -10.97
N LEU A 65 3.93 0.51 -10.22
CA LEU A 65 5.11 -0.21 -10.71
C LEU A 65 4.75 -1.59 -11.23
N ARG A 66 3.94 -2.35 -10.49
CA ARG A 66 3.45 -3.66 -10.92
C ARG A 66 2.61 -3.58 -12.20
N ASN A 67 1.77 -2.57 -12.33
CA ASN A 67 0.95 -2.38 -13.54
C ASN A 67 1.80 -1.99 -14.75
N ILE A 68 2.81 -1.14 -14.58
CA ILE A 68 3.77 -0.81 -15.64
C ILE A 68 4.58 -2.04 -16.03
N GLU A 69 5.09 -2.78 -15.05
CA GLU A 69 5.89 -3.98 -15.28
C GLU A 69 5.08 -5.05 -16.03
N THR A 70 3.83 -5.31 -15.61
CA THR A 70 2.95 -6.25 -16.30
C THR A 70 2.50 -5.73 -17.67
N GLY A 71 2.33 -4.42 -17.84
CA GLY A 71 2.06 -3.79 -19.13
C GLY A 71 3.23 -3.96 -20.12
N ILE A 72 4.46 -3.71 -19.69
CA ILE A 72 5.68 -3.89 -20.50
C ILE A 72 5.94 -5.38 -20.77
N LYS A 73 5.82 -6.23 -19.74
CA LYS A 73 5.96 -7.69 -19.85
C LYS A 73 4.77 -8.35 -20.55
N SER A 74 3.72 -7.60 -20.89
CA SER A 74 2.59 -8.13 -21.64
C SER A 74 3.11 -8.70 -22.95
N ASN A 75 2.95 -10.02 -23.11
CA ASN A 75 3.38 -10.73 -24.31
C ASN A 75 2.72 -10.12 -25.57
N THR A 76 1.55 -9.49 -25.41
CA THR A 76 0.87 -8.71 -26.44
C THR A 76 1.67 -7.46 -26.84
N PHE A 77 2.13 -6.65 -25.88
CA PHE A 77 2.97 -5.47 -26.15
C PHE A 77 4.30 -5.87 -26.79
N ILE A 78 4.97 -6.91 -26.28
CA ILE A 78 6.23 -7.41 -26.85
C ILE A 78 6.01 -7.91 -28.28
N LYS A 79 4.91 -8.62 -28.56
CA LYS A 79 4.56 -9.08 -29.92
C LYS A 79 4.28 -7.92 -30.87
N VAL A 80 3.59 -6.88 -30.41
CA VAL A 80 3.32 -5.66 -31.19
C VAL A 80 4.63 -4.95 -31.50
N LEU A 81 5.51 -4.75 -30.52
CA LEU A 81 6.83 -4.15 -30.72
C LEU A 81 7.70 -4.94 -31.71
N LYS A 82 7.75 -6.27 -31.58
CA LYS A 82 8.46 -7.13 -32.55
C LYS A 82 7.90 -6.98 -33.97
N ARG A 83 6.58 -6.85 -34.11
CA ARG A 83 5.92 -6.66 -35.41
C ARG A 83 6.24 -5.28 -36.01
N LEU A 84 6.24 -4.22 -35.19
CA LEU A 84 6.57 -2.86 -35.62
C LEU A 84 8.03 -2.74 -36.06
N VAL A 85 8.98 -3.31 -35.30
CA VAL A 85 10.40 -3.34 -35.70
C VAL A 85 10.59 -4.13 -37.00
N LYS A 86 9.92 -5.28 -37.14
CA LYS A 86 9.98 -6.08 -38.39
C LYS A 86 9.40 -5.30 -39.59
N GLN A 87 8.34 -4.52 -39.40
CA GLN A 87 7.76 -3.67 -40.44
C GLN A 87 8.67 -2.49 -40.80
N GLN A 88 9.28 -1.83 -39.82
CA GLN A 88 10.24 -0.76 -40.07
C GLN A 88 11.49 -1.26 -40.80
N CYS A 89 12.14 -2.32 -40.29
CA CYS A 89 13.30 -2.92 -40.97
C CYS A 89 12.94 -3.52 -42.34
N GLY A 90 11.74 -4.09 -42.50
CA GLY A 90 11.25 -4.59 -43.78
C GLY A 90 10.98 -3.50 -44.83
N CYS A 91 10.69 -2.27 -44.41
CA CYS A 91 10.61 -1.11 -45.30
C CYS A 91 11.99 -0.59 -45.71
N PHE A 92 13.05 -0.81 -44.92
CA PHE A 92 14.42 -0.43 -45.27
C PHE A 92 15.08 -1.34 -46.33
N TYR A 93 14.59 -2.56 -46.54
CA TYR A 93 15.08 -3.48 -47.59
C TYR A 93 14.35 -3.34 -48.94
N LYS A 94 13.49 -2.34 -49.09
CA LYS A 94 12.70 -2.08 -50.32
C LYS A 94 13.03 -0.73 -50.99
N LEU A 95 14.06 -0.04 -50.52
CA LEU A 95 14.73 1.08 -51.19
C LEU A 95 16.06 0.58 -51.76
#